data_AF-A0A3R8JTK2-F1
#
_entry.id   AF-A0A3R8JTK2-F1
#
_cell.length_a   1.000
_cell.length_b   1.000
_cell.length_c   1.000
_cell.angle_alpha   90.00
_cell.angle_beta   90.00
_cell.angle_gamma   90.00
#
_symmetry.space_group_name_H-M   'P 1'
#
loop_
_entity.id
_entity.type
_entity.pdbx_description
1 polymer ?
#
loop_
_entity_poly.entity_id
_entity_poly.type
_entity_poly.pdbx_seq_one_letter_code
_entity_poly.pdbx_strand_id
1 'polypeptide(L)' 'MTGTPSLPLRVGENAWIRTRHQFFTTSMILKILEVAEDGIKFETCNTIYNLRYETVPAESGVICA' A
#
# COMPACT_ATOMS: atom_id res chain seq x y z
N MET A 1 -5.32 6.49 4.45
CA MET A 1 -6.04 5.92 3.28
C MET A 1 -6.05 4.41 3.38
N THR A 2 -6.91 3.73 2.62
CA THR A 2 -6.98 2.25 2.61
C THR A 2 -6.73 1.72 1.21
N GLY A 3 -5.94 0.66 1.07
CA GLY A 3 -5.62 0.05 -0.21
C GLY A 3 -4.43 -0.90 -0.14
N THR A 4 -4.11 -1.53 -1.26
CA THR A 4 -3.00 -2.48 -1.39
C THR A 4 -1.90 -1.85 -2.26
N PRO A 5 -0.66 -1.72 -1.74
CA PRO A 5 0.47 -1.28 -2.55
C PRO A 5 1.01 -2.45 -3.38
N SER A 6 1.59 -2.14 -4.54
CA SER A 6 2.47 -3.10 -5.22
C SER A 6 3.77 -3.23 -4.44
N LEU A 7 4.16 -4.46 -4.10
CA LEU A 7 5.35 -4.75 -3.30
C LEU A 7 6.49 -5.30 -4.16
N PRO A 8 7.76 -5.07 -3.75
CA PRO A 8 8.18 -4.30 -2.57
C PRO A 8 8.12 -2.78 -2.81
N LEU A 9 7.78 -2.01 -1.77
CA LEU A 9 7.97 -0.56 -1.79
C LEU A 9 9.46 -0.24 -1.63
N ARG A 10 9.98 0.69 -2.44
CA ARG A 10 11.40 1.08 -2.44
C ARG A 10 11.56 2.59 -2.35
N VAL A 11 12.52 3.02 -1.53
CA VAL A 11 12.95 4.41 -1.49
C VAL A 11 13.59 4.78 -2.83
N GLY A 12 13.21 5.92 -3.40
CA GLY A 12 13.63 6.38 -4.72
C GLY A 12 12.68 6.00 -5.86
N GLU A 13 11.65 5.19 -5.60
CA GLU A 13 10.61 4.83 -6.59
C GLU A 13 9.25 5.44 -6.23
N ASN A 14 8.31 5.44 -7.17
CA ASN A 14 6.92 5.83 -6.93
C ASN A 14 6.11 4.62 -6.44
N ALA A 15 5.29 4.78 -5.40
CA ALA A 15 4.39 3.71 -4.97
C ALA A 15 3.21 3.60 -5.92
N TRP A 16 2.86 2.37 -6.32
CA TRP A 16 1.61 2.06 -7.01
C TRP A 16 0.61 1.55 -5.99
N ILE A 17 -0.53 2.23 -5.85
CA ILE A 17 -1.54 1.89 -4.85
C ILE A 17 -2.86 1.59 -5.55
N ARG A 18 -3.39 0.41 -5.25
CA ARG A 18 -4.76 0.03 -5.59
C ARG A 18 -5.67 0.31 -4.41
N THR A 19 -6.72 1.07 -4.64
CA THR A 19 -7.86 1.21 -3.70
C THR A 19 -9.07 0.51 -4.29
N ARG A 20 -10.16 0.37 -3.51
CA ARG A 20 -11.43 -0.19 -4.01
C ARG A 20 -11.92 0.45 -5.32
N HIS A 21 -11.72 1.75 -5.50
CA HIS A 21 -12.30 2.52 -6.61
C HIS A 21 -11.32 2.90 -7.70
N GLN A 22 -10.03 3.00 -7.38
CA GLN A 22 -9.04 3.56 -8.30
C GLN A 22 -7.63 3.03 -8.06
N PHE A 23 -6.82 3.11 -9.10
CA PHE A 23 -5.38 2.96 -9.06
C PHE A 23 -4.73 4.32 -9.19
N PHE A 24 -3.71 4.59 -8.37
CA PHE A 24 -2.91 5.79 -8.53
C PHE A 24 -1.46 5.57 -8.12
N THR A 25 -0.60 6.45 -8.59
CA THR A 25 0.82 6.50 -8.23
C THR A 25 1.08 7.65 -7.27
N THR A 26 1.97 7.46 -6.31
CA THR A 26 2.48 8.55 -5.48
C THR A 26 3.60 9.29 -6.18
N SER A 27 4.09 10.38 -5.59
CA SER A 27 5.44 10.89 -5.90
C SER A 27 6.51 9.94 -5.33
N MET A 28 7.78 10.24 -5.62
CA MET A 28 8.91 9.43 -5.17
C MET A 28 8.91 9.25 -3.66
N ILE A 29 9.07 8.00 -3.22
CA ILE A 29 9.20 7.63 -1.81
C ILE A 29 10.57 8.08 -1.32
N LEU A 30 10.57 8.87 -0.24
CA LEU A 30 11.79 9.33 0.42
C LEU A 30 12.15 8.43 1.59
N LYS A 31 11.15 7.92 2.32
CA LYS A 31 11.38 7.11 3.51
C LYS A 31 10.22 6.19 3.80
N ILE A 32 10.53 4.94 4.15
CA ILE A 32 9.56 4.03 4.77
C ILE A 32 9.68 4.22 6.27
N LEU A 33 8.59 4.65 6.91
CA LEU A 33 8.57 5.02 8.32
C LEU A 33 8.17 3.84 9.21
N GLU A 34 7.20 3.06 8.76
CA GLU A 34 6.64 1.96 9.54
C GLU A 34 6.10 0.89 8.60
N VAL A 35 6.35 -0.36 8.93
CA VAL A 35 5.76 -1.53 8.28
C VAL A 35 5.11 -2.37 9.36
N ALA A 36 3.80 -2.51 9.28
CA ALA A 36 2.99 -3.30 10.19
C ALA A 36 2.18 -4.34 9.39
N GLU A 37 1.54 -5.25 10.12
CA GLU A 37 0.69 -6.28 9.52
C GLU A 37 -0.56 -5.67 8.85
N ASP A 38 -1.10 -4.58 9.42
CA ASP A 38 -2.32 -3.92 8.97
C ASP A 38 -2.06 -2.74 8.02
N GLY A 39 -0.80 -2.41 7.72
CA GLY A 39 -0.48 -1.31 6.82
C GLY A 39 0.98 -0.87 6.80
N ILE A 40 1.23 0.18 6.01
CA ILE A 40 2.54 0.81 5.87
C ILE A 40 2.38 2.32 5.97
N LYS A 41 3.34 2.95 6.68
CA LYS A 41 3.52 4.40 6.68
C LYS A 41 4.79 4.77 5.93
N PHE A 42 4.69 5.65 4.96
CA PHE A 42 5.83 6.11 4.18
C PHE A 42 5.69 7.58 3.78
N GLU A 43 6.83 8.23 3.60
CA GLU A 43 6.96 9.62 3.21
C GLU A 43 7.36 9.71 1.74
N THR A 44 6.72 10.62 1.01
CA THR A 44 7.08 11.01 -0.35
C THR A 44 7.47 12.47 -0.40
N CYS A 45 7.87 12.99 -1.57
CA CYS A 45 8.29 14.40 -1.71
C CYS A 45 7.27 15.45 -1.27
N ASN A 46 5.99 15.09 -1.21
CA ASN A 46 4.89 16.03 -0.96
C ASN A 46 3.93 15.59 0.16
N THR A 47 3.93 14.32 0.55
CA THR A 47 2.90 13.76 1.45
C THR A 47 3.47 12.62 2.28
N ILE A 48 3.01 12.52 3.53
CA ILE A 48 3.18 11.31 4.34
C ILE A 48 1.92 10.46 4.19
N TYR A 49 2.08 9.28 3.58
CA TYR A 49 1.02 8.32 3.41
C TYR A 49 0.94 7.40 4.62
N ASN A 50 -0.26 7.31 5.19
CA ASN A 50 -0.65 6.23 6.10
C ASN A 50 -1.61 5.32 5.34
N LEU A 51 -1.07 4.20 4.81
CA LEU A 51 -1.80 3.24 4.00
C LEU A 51 -2.15 2.02 4.86
N ARG A 52 -3.43 1.86 5.16
CA ARG A 52 -3.95 0.63 5.79
C ARG A 52 -4.35 -0.36 4.70
N TYR A 53 -4.04 -1.63 4.90
CA TYR A 53 -4.49 -2.67 3.98
C TYR A 53 -6.00 -2.84 4.11
N GLU A 54 -6.68 -3.10 2.98
CA GLU A 54 -8.06 -3.56 3.06
C GLU A 54 -8.04 -4.97 3.66
N THR A 55 -8.62 -5.12 4.85
CA THR A 55 -8.95 -6.44 5.38
C THR A 55 -10.00 -7.04 4.44
N VAL A 56 -9.59 -7.95 3.57
CA VAL A 56 -10.54 -8.82 2.88
C VAL A 56 -11.21 -9.63 3.99
N PRO A 57 -12.53 -9.53 4.21
CA PRO A 57 -13.19 -10.45 5.13
C PRO A 57 -12.86 -11.86 4.65
N ALA A 58 -12.36 -12.71 5.54
CA ALA A 58 -12.09 -14.10 5.23
C ALA A 58 -13.41 -14.85 5.02
N GLU A 59 -14.09 -14.61 3.91
CA GLU A 59 -15.21 -15.42 3.45
C GLU A 59 -14.80 -16.19 2.20
N SER A 60 -14.64 -17.50 2.41
CA SER A 60 -14.80 -18.58 1.45
C SER A 60 -13.83 -18.65 0.26
N GLY A 61 -12.76 -19.43 0.45
CA GLY A 61 -12.41 -20.55 -0.44
C GLY A 61 -12.03 -20.24 -1.88
N VAL A 62 -10.72 -20.27 -2.15
CA VAL A 62 -10.23 -20.93 -3.37
C VAL A 62 -9.00 -21.75 -2.98
N ILE A 63 -9.18 -23.06 -2.86
CA ILE A 63 -8.09 -24.02 -3.03
C ILE A 63 -7.89 -24.14 -4.54
N CYS A 64 -6.69 -23.84 -5.03
CA CYS A 64 -6.30 -24.28 -6.36
C CYS A 64 -5.76 -25.71 -6.23
N ALA A 65 -6.36 -26.62 -7.02
CA ALA A 65 -5.98 -28.02 -7.16
C ALA A 65 -4.64 -28.19 -7.89
#